data_AF-A0A953F4N9-F1
#
_entry.id   AF-A0A953F4N9-F1
#
_cell.length_a   1.000
_cell.length_b   1.000
_cell.length_c   1.000
_cell.angle_alpha   90.00
_cell.angle_beta   90.00
_cell.angle_gamma   90.00
#
_symmetry.space_group_name_H-M   'P 1'
#
loop_
_entity.id
_entity.type
_entity.pdbx_description
1 polymer ?
#
loop_
_entity_poly.entity_id
_entity_poly.type
_entity_poly.pdbx_seq_one_letter_code
_entity_poly.pdbx_strand_id
1 'polypeptide(L)'
;MKKKNSTLHFSIVVSLLLSACSTSPEKYAEQWCELNHKIQSAKTEEEKKKLVDEIVMLESEAQSAYGTDKEKMNIIYEKTDECD
;
A
#
# COMPACT_ATOMS: atom_id res chain seq x y z
N MET A 1 13.73 -54.30 1.21
CA MET A 1 14.74 -53.22 1.03
C MET A 1 14.06 -51.99 0.44
N LYS A 2 14.27 -50.85 1.13
CA LYS A 2 14.11 -49.41 0.80
C LYS A 2 13.13 -48.96 -0.32
N LYS A 3 12.09 -48.25 0.13
CA LYS A 3 11.28 -47.26 -0.61
C LYS A 3 12.17 -46.15 -1.16
N LYS A 4 11.89 -45.63 -2.36
CA LYS A 4 12.34 -44.32 -2.82
C LYS A 4 11.14 -43.55 -3.36
N ASN A 5 10.69 -42.60 -2.55
CA ASN A 5 9.65 -41.63 -2.89
C ASN A 5 10.19 -40.71 -3.99
N SER A 6 9.37 -40.49 -5.02
CA SER A 6 9.59 -39.48 -6.04
C SER A 6 9.63 -38.09 -5.43
N THR A 7 10.65 -37.37 -5.85
CA THR A 7 10.81 -35.91 -5.90
C THR A 7 9.51 -35.14 -6.07
N LEU A 8 9.32 -34.10 -5.24
CA LEU A 8 8.60 -32.87 -5.59
C LEU A 8 9.10 -31.77 -4.64
N HIS A 9 10.07 -31.00 -5.11
CA HIS A 9 10.36 -29.67 -4.56
C HIS A 9 9.22 -28.76 -4.99
N PHE A 10 8.35 -28.39 -4.06
CA PHE A 10 7.41 -27.29 -4.23
C PHE A 10 7.85 -26.14 -3.33
N SER A 11 8.25 -25.06 -3.99
CA SER A 11 8.15 -23.63 -3.67
C SER A 11 7.53 -23.28 -2.31
N ILE A 12 8.01 -22.26 -1.60
CA ILE A 12 7.82 -20.86 -1.95
C ILE A 12 9.04 -20.04 -1.50
N VAL A 13 9.74 -19.45 -2.47
CA VAL A 13 10.59 -18.29 -2.19
C VAL A 13 9.61 -17.14 -1.96
N VAL A 14 9.40 -16.78 -0.69
CA VAL A 14 8.61 -15.59 -0.35
C VAL A 14 9.39 -14.39 -0.86
N SER A 15 8.86 -13.81 -1.94
CA SER A 15 9.25 -12.55 -2.53
C SER A 15 9.30 -11.46 -1.46
N LEU A 16 10.51 -11.10 -1.04
CA LEU A 16 10.80 -9.83 -0.35
C LEU A 16 11.86 -9.07 -1.15
N LEU A 17 11.66 -9.03 -2.47
CA LEU A 17 12.10 -7.89 -3.25
C LEU A 17 11.13 -6.76 -2.91
N LEU A 18 11.36 -6.12 -1.76
CA LEU A 18 10.96 -4.74 -1.54
C LEU A 18 11.71 -3.92 -2.59
N SER A 19 11.17 -3.95 -3.81
CA SER A 19 11.47 -2.93 -4.80
C SER A 19 11.18 -1.62 -4.10
N ALA A 20 12.23 -0.89 -3.76
CA ALA A 20 12.19 0.56 -3.68
C ALA A 20 11.76 1.09 -5.06
N CYS A 21 10.51 0.81 -5.43
CA CYS A 21 9.81 1.56 -6.44
C CYS A 21 9.59 2.88 -5.73
N SER A 22 10.34 3.90 -6.10
CA SER A 22 10.06 5.27 -5.63
C SER A 22 8.61 5.56 -5.98
N THR A 23 7.70 5.43 -5.02
CA THR A 23 6.28 5.71 -5.16
C THR A 23 6.16 7.20 -5.30
N SER A 24 6.09 7.72 -6.53
CA SER A 24 6.03 9.15 -6.76
C SER A 24 4.87 9.78 -5.96
N PRO A 25 4.94 11.09 -5.65
CA PRO A 25 3.86 11.81 -4.97
C PRO A 25 2.47 11.54 -5.56
N GLU A 26 2.38 11.39 -6.88
CA GLU A 26 1.14 11.09 -7.58
C GLU A 26 0.65 9.66 -7.32
N LYS A 27 1.56 8.66 -7.36
CA LYS A 27 1.20 7.27 -7.06
C LYS A 27 0.71 7.11 -5.62
N TYR A 28 1.34 7.84 -4.72
CA TYR A 28 0.91 7.90 -3.33
C TYR A 28 -0.55 8.41 -3.24
N ALA A 29 -0.83 9.55 -3.87
CA ALA A 29 -2.17 10.13 -3.85
C ALA A 29 -3.21 9.20 -4.52
N GLU A 30 -2.87 8.55 -5.64
CA GLU A 30 -3.73 7.55 -6.29
C GLU A 30 -4.10 6.41 -5.34
N GLN A 31 -3.13 5.86 -4.60
CA GLN A 31 -3.38 4.80 -3.62
C GLN A 31 -4.26 5.28 -2.46
N TRP A 32 -4.05 6.51 -1.99
CA TRP A 32 -4.88 7.10 -0.95
C TRP A 32 -6.33 7.24 -1.43
N CYS A 33 -6.55 7.77 -2.64
CA CYS A 33 -7.88 7.90 -3.23
C CYS A 33 -8.58 6.55 -3.40
N GLU A 34 -7.87 5.51 -3.85
CA GLU A 34 -8.42 4.16 -3.94
C GLU A 34 -8.87 3.62 -2.57
N LEU A 35 -8.08 3.83 -1.52
CA LEU A 35 -8.44 3.43 -0.17
C LEU A 35 -9.62 4.24 0.36
N ASN A 36 -9.68 5.55 0.11
CA ASN A 36 -10.79 6.40 0.53
C ASN A 36 -12.10 5.94 -0.13
N HIS A 37 -12.09 5.65 -1.43
CA HIS A 37 -13.24 5.07 -2.11
C HIS A 37 -13.65 3.70 -1.54
N LYS A 38 -12.68 2.84 -1.20
CA LYS A 38 -12.98 1.56 -0.54
C LYS A 38 -13.66 1.81 0.81
N ILE A 39 -13.19 2.76 1.62
CA ILE A 39 -13.79 3.15 2.91
C ILE A 39 -15.23 3.62 2.74
N GLN A 40 -15.49 4.47 1.74
CA GLN A 40 -16.85 4.96 1.44
C GLN A 40 -17.79 3.83 1.01
N SER A 41 -17.27 2.82 0.31
CA SER A 41 -18.03 1.66 -0.16
C SER A 41 -18.12 0.49 0.84
N ALA A 42 -17.35 0.54 1.93
CA ALA A 42 -17.26 -0.54 2.90
C ALA A 42 -18.61 -0.76 3.60
N LYS A 43 -19.04 -2.02 3.69
CA LYS A 43 -20.36 -2.38 4.24
C LYS A 43 -20.32 -2.69 5.73
N THR A 44 -19.12 -2.84 6.29
CA THR A 44 -18.92 -3.22 7.69
C THR A 44 -17.91 -2.31 8.36
N GLU A 45 -18.12 -2.06 9.65
CA GLU A 45 -17.19 -1.27 10.46
C GLU A 45 -15.82 -1.93 10.59
N GLU A 46 -15.75 -3.27 10.58
CA GLU A 46 -14.47 -3.98 10.62
C GLU A 46 -13.64 -3.76 9.35
N GLU A 47 -14.27 -3.83 8.18
CA GLU A 47 -13.63 -3.54 6.90
C GLU A 47 -13.20 -2.08 6.82
N LYS A 48 -14.10 -1.16 7.21
CA LYS A 48 -13.81 0.27 7.26
C LYS A 48 -12.59 0.56 8.14
N LYS A 49 -12.52 -0.07 9.32
CA LYS A 49 -11.38 0.08 10.23
C LYS A 49 -10.07 -0.38 9.61
N LYS A 50 -10.04 -1.55 8.97
CA LYS A 50 -8.82 -2.07 8.31
C LYS A 50 -8.33 -1.11 7.22
N LEU A 51 -9.24 -0.57 6.42
CA LEU A 51 -8.89 0.38 5.36
C LEU A 51 -8.41 1.73 5.92
N VAL A 52 -8.99 2.21 7.02
CA VAL A 52 -8.48 3.39 7.73
C VAL A 52 -7.07 3.15 8.27
N ASP A 53 -6.81 1.98 8.86
CA ASP A 53 -5.47 1.61 9.33
C ASP A 53 -4.46 1.58 8.15
N GLU A 54 -4.87 1.11 6.97
CA GLU A 54 -4.07 1.16 5.73
C GLU A 54 -3.78 2.59 5.27
N ILE A 55 -4.76 3.50 5.30
CA ILE A 55 -4.55 4.93 4.99
C ILE A 55 -3.55 5.56 5.94
N VAL A 56 -3.65 5.30 7.24
CA VAL A 56 -2.73 5.88 8.24
C VAL A 56 -1.29 5.39 8.01
N MET A 57 -1.10 4.11 7.67
CA MET A 57 0.22 3.59 7.31
C MET A 57 0.75 4.27 6.04
N LEU A 58 -0.09 4.40 5.03
CA LEU A 58 0.23 5.09 3.79
C LEU A 58 0.67 6.54 4.11
N GLU A 59 -0.09 7.31 4.86
CA GLU A 59 0.26 8.69 5.27
C GLU A 59 1.60 8.79 5.99
N SER A 60 1.90 7.82 6.86
CA SER A 60 3.20 7.72 7.50
C SER A 60 4.34 7.46 6.51
N GLU A 61 4.11 6.66 5.46
CA GLU A 61 5.08 6.40 4.39
C GLU A 61 5.33 7.66 3.54
N ALA A 62 4.28 8.38 3.13
CA ALA A 62 4.42 9.66 2.43
C ALA A 62 5.21 10.67 3.25
N GLN A 63 4.86 10.84 4.53
CA GLN A 63 5.55 11.76 5.42
C GLN A 63 7.02 11.38 5.58
N SER A 64 7.34 10.09 5.64
CA SER A 64 8.71 9.60 5.74
C SER A 64 9.51 9.81 4.45
N ALA A 65 8.87 9.65 3.28
CA ALA A 65 9.51 9.79 1.98
C ALA A 65 9.66 11.26 1.53
N TYR A 66 8.66 12.10 1.84
CA TYR A 66 8.48 13.42 1.23
C TYR A 66 8.29 14.55 2.24
N GLY A 67 8.15 14.28 3.54
CA GLY A 67 7.73 15.28 4.53
C GLY A 67 8.59 16.54 4.65
N THR A 68 9.84 16.52 4.15
CA THR A 68 10.72 17.71 4.08
C THR A 68 10.72 18.39 2.71
N ASP A 69 10.19 17.73 1.69
CA ASP A 69 10.05 18.20 0.31
C ASP A 69 8.65 18.81 0.12
N LYS A 70 8.55 20.11 0.36
CA LYS A 70 7.28 20.85 0.31
C LYS A 70 6.57 20.74 -1.05
N GLU A 71 7.33 20.72 -2.14
CA GLU A 71 6.76 20.64 -3.49
C GLU A 71 6.08 19.28 -3.69
N LYS A 72 6.76 18.20 -3.31
CA LYS A 72 6.19 16.86 -3.38
C LYS A 72 5.00 16.65 -2.43
N MET A 73 5.07 17.20 -1.22
CA MET A 73 3.94 17.14 -0.29
C MET A 73 2.72 17.92 -0.82
N ASN A 74 2.94 19.07 -1.47
CA ASN A 74 1.83 19.80 -2.10
C ASN A 74 1.16 18.98 -3.20
N ILE A 75 1.93 18.28 -4.05
CA ILE A 75 1.35 17.39 -5.08
C ILE A 75 0.46 16.31 -4.44
N ILE A 76 0.91 15.74 -3.32
CA ILE A 76 0.12 14.75 -2.57
C ILE A 76 -1.19 15.38 -2.10
N TYR A 77 -1.12 16.50 -1.38
CA TYR A 77 -2.31 17.16 -0.81
C TYR A 77 -3.30 17.62 -1.88
N GLU A 78 -2.82 18.29 -2.93
CA GLU A 78 -3.68 18.76 -4.02
C GLU A 78 -4.45 17.59 -4.66
N LYS A 79 -3.79 16.45 -4.86
CA LYS A 79 -4.42 15.27 -5.46
C LYS A 79 -5.35 14.52 -4.51
N THR A 80 -5.01 14.42 -3.22
CA THR A 80 -5.90 13.79 -2.24
C THR A 80 -7.16 14.63 -2.01
N ASP A 81 -7.05 15.96 -2.05
CA ASP A 81 -8.19 16.88 -1.93
C ASP A 81 -9.15 16.77 -3.13
N GLU A 82 -8.67 16.41 -4.33
CA GLU A 82 -9.51 16.20 -5.51
C GLU A 82 -10.41 14.96 -5.41
N CYS A 83 -10.11 14.02 -4.52
CA CYS A 83 -10.78 12.71 -4.43
C CYS A 83 -11.51 12.45 -3.11
N ASP A 84 -11.49 13.39 -2.16
CA ASP A 84 -12.33 13.38 -0.96
C ASP A 84 -13.75 13.88 -1.24
#